data_AF-A0AA41SNH1-F1
#
_entry.id   AF-A0AA41SNH1-F1
#
_cell.length_a   1.000
_cell.length_b   1.000
_cell.length_c   1.000
_cell.angle_alpha   90.00
_cell.angle_beta   90.00
_cell.angle_gamma   90.00
#
_symmetry.space_group_name_H-M   'P 1'
#
loop_
_entity.id
_entity.type
_entity.pdbx_description
1 polymer ?
#
loop_
_entity_poly.entity_id
_entity_poly.type
_entity_poly.pdbx_seq_one_letter_code
_entity_poly.pdbx_strand_id
1 'polypeptide(L)'
;MCNQVLVCERKYPRREYYFAITTERSFQGPELIGSSQGSVNIEDVAAESPDAIVKEPLDIIEGIKKEQAIQLVQKMGFPPNVVDSAAQIMVKLYNLFLKYDEIMVEINPMVEDSDGAVLCMDAKINFNSNSAYHQKKIFDFQD
;
A
#
# COMPACT_ATOMS: atom_id res chain seq x y z
N MET A 1 -11.15 24.36 7.74
CA MET A 1 -12.45 23.85 8.24
C MET A 1 -12.59 22.42 7.77
N CYS A 2 -13.01 21.49 8.63
CA CYS A 2 -13.36 20.13 8.22
C CYS A 2 -14.84 20.12 7.82
N ASN A 3 -15.14 19.70 6.59
CA ASN A 3 -16.49 19.82 6.00
C ASN A 3 -17.23 18.48 5.92
N GLN A 4 -16.57 17.36 6.22
CA GLN A 4 -17.10 16.01 6.06
C GLN A 4 -16.64 15.10 7.19
N VAL A 5 -17.43 14.06 7.47
CA VAL A 5 -17.11 13.02 8.45
C VAL A 5 -17.34 11.65 7.82
N LEU A 6 -16.40 10.73 8.06
CA LEU A 6 -16.54 9.32 7.68
C LEU A 6 -17.01 8.54 8.91
N VAL A 7 -18.16 7.87 8.83
CA VAL A 7 -18.69 6.99 9.88
C VAL A 7 -18.54 5.55 9.41
N CYS A 8 -17.76 4.76 10.14
CA CYS A 8 -17.45 3.38 9.81
C CYS A 8 -17.62 2.44 11.01
N GLU A 9 -17.67 1.15 10.73
CA GLU A 9 -17.65 0.12 11.75
C GLU A 9 -16.29 0.12 12.46
N ARG A 10 -16.28 0.03 13.79
CA ARG A 10 -15.05 -0.12 14.56
C ARG A 10 -14.46 -1.52 14.33
N LYS A 11 -13.21 -1.57 13.89
CA LYS A 11 -12.40 -2.78 13.84
C LYS A 11 -11.42 -2.84 15.02
N TYR A 12 -10.89 -4.02 15.29
CA TYR A 12 -9.95 -4.29 16.39
C TYR A 12 -8.62 -4.80 15.84
N PRO A 13 -7.70 -3.90 15.45
CA PRO A 13 -6.38 -4.29 14.96
C PRO A 13 -5.59 -5.04 16.04
N ARG A 14 -4.93 -6.14 15.63
CA ARG A 14 -3.93 -6.85 16.45
C ARG A 14 -2.51 -6.46 16.06
N ARG A 15 -2.27 -6.27 14.77
CA ARG A 15 -0.97 -5.86 14.21
C ARG A 15 -1.22 -4.83 13.12
N GLU A 16 -0.33 -3.86 13.04
CA GLU A 16 -0.40 -2.76 12.10
C GLU A 16 0.90 -2.72 11.29
N TYR A 17 0.74 -2.62 9.98
CA TYR A 17 1.81 -2.67 8.99
C TYR A 17 1.74 -1.43 8.11
N TYR A 18 2.88 -1.04 7.56
CA TYR A 18 2.94 -0.04 6.50
C TYR A 18 3.10 -0.75 5.16
N PHE A 19 2.32 -0.37 4.15
CA PHE A 19 2.51 -0.82 2.78
C PHE A 19 2.35 0.33 1.81
N ALA A 20 3.25 0.44 0.84
CA ALA A 20 3.12 1.41 -0.24
C ALA A 20 3.58 0.84 -1.59
N ILE A 21 3.06 1.44 -2.65
CA ILE A 21 3.50 1.27 -4.03
C ILE A 21 3.88 2.65 -4.54
N THR A 22 5.08 2.80 -5.07
CA THR A 22 5.55 4.07 -5.64
C THR A 22 6.33 3.84 -6.92
N THR A 23 6.47 4.87 -7.74
CA THR A 23 7.37 4.83 -8.91
C THR A 23 8.77 5.29 -8.51
N GLU A 24 9.72 4.37 -8.53
CA GLU A 24 11.11 4.65 -8.20
C GLU A 24 11.86 5.20 -9.41
N ARG A 25 12.50 6.36 -9.23
CA ARG A 25 13.11 7.13 -10.32
C ARG A 25 14.42 6.54 -10.81
N SER A 26 15.17 5.86 -9.94
CA SER A 26 16.48 5.29 -10.27
C SER A 26 16.38 4.20 -11.33
N PHE A 27 15.37 3.33 -11.26
CA PHE A 27 15.12 2.27 -12.24
C PHE A 27 13.86 2.49 -13.10
N GLN A 28 13.15 3.61 -12.89
CA GLN A 28 11.99 4.03 -13.69
C GLN A 28 10.84 3.01 -13.69
N GLY A 29 10.55 2.42 -12.53
CA GLY A 29 9.53 1.37 -12.40
C GLY A 29 8.85 1.39 -11.05
N PRO A 30 7.77 0.58 -10.90
CA PRO A 30 7.09 0.43 -9.63
C PRO A 30 7.96 -0.29 -8.59
N GLU A 31 7.89 0.15 -7.35
CA GLU A 31 8.50 -0.46 -6.17
C GLU A 31 7.42 -0.71 -5.12
N LEU A 32 7.41 -1.91 -4.54
CA LEU A 32 6.65 -2.19 -3.33
C LEU A 32 7.51 -1.87 -2.11
N ILE A 33 6.95 -1.17 -1.14
CA ILE A 33 7.59 -0.80 0.12
C ILE A 33 6.72 -1.34 1.25
N GLY A 34 7.32 -2.08 2.18
CA GLY A 34 6.62 -2.66 3.31
C GLY A 34 7.39 -2.49 4.62
N SER A 35 6.69 -2.33 5.74
CA SER A 35 7.29 -2.39 7.07
C SER A 35 6.36 -3.09 8.06
N SER A 36 6.97 -3.72 9.07
CA SER A 36 6.28 -4.23 10.28
C SER A 36 5.86 -3.11 11.23
N GLN A 37 6.31 -1.88 10.99
CA GLN A 37 5.97 -0.70 11.76
C GLN A 37 4.89 0.09 11.02
N GLY A 38 3.62 -0.18 11.32
CA GLY A 38 2.48 0.63 10.85
C GLY A 38 2.17 1.81 11.77
N SER A 39 1.29 2.69 11.31
CA SER A 39 0.78 3.87 12.04
C SER A 39 1.85 4.88 12.47
N VAL A 40 3.01 4.83 11.83
CA VAL A 40 4.12 5.76 12.01
C VAL A 40 4.49 6.39 10.68
N ASN A 41 5.23 7.50 10.73
CA ASN A 41 5.78 8.12 9.54
C ASN A 41 6.90 7.22 8.98
N ILE A 42 6.81 6.84 7.70
CA ILE A 42 7.75 5.91 7.09
C ILE A 42 9.14 6.52 6.87
N GLU A 43 9.23 7.85 6.69
CA GLU A 43 10.51 8.54 6.57
C GLU A 43 11.31 8.48 7.88
N ASP A 44 10.63 8.58 9.02
CA ASP A 44 11.26 8.42 10.34
C ASP A 44 11.77 6.98 10.53
N VAL A 45 10.97 5.97 10.16
CA VAL A 45 11.39 4.55 10.19
C VAL A 45 12.60 4.33 9.29
N ALA A 46 12.64 4.95 8.11
CA ALA A 46 13.78 4.84 7.19
C ALA A 46 15.07 5.43 7.79
N ALA A 47 14.96 6.48 8.60
CA ALA A 47 16.09 7.13 9.25
C ALA A 47 16.58 6.36 10.48
N GLU A 48 15.65 5.87 11.32
CA GLU A 48 15.98 5.23 12.60
C GLU A 48 16.24 3.73 12.49
N SER A 49 15.52 3.05 11.61
CA SER A 49 15.53 1.59 11.46
C SER A 49 15.35 1.19 9.99
N PRO A 50 16.31 1.51 9.11
CA PRO A 50 16.21 1.20 7.67
C PRO A 50 16.00 -0.29 7.39
N ASP A 51 16.52 -1.17 8.24
CA ASP A 51 16.33 -2.63 8.14
C ASP A 51 14.88 -3.08 8.40
N ALA A 52 14.04 -2.23 8.99
CA ALA A 52 12.60 -2.48 9.16
C ALA A 52 11.81 -2.22 7.87
N ILE A 53 12.43 -1.63 6.84
CA ILE A 53 11.82 -1.38 5.54
C ILE A 53 12.25 -2.45 4.55
N VAL A 54 11.27 -3.10 3.96
CA VAL A 54 11.46 -4.07 2.88
C VAL A 54 11.04 -3.42 1.59
N LYS A 55 11.91 -3.49 0.58
CA LYS A 55 11.65 -2.99 -0.76
C LYS A 55 11.70 -4.13 -1.77
N GLU A 56 10.77 -4.13 -2.71
CA GLU A 56 10.69 -5.11 -3.80
C GLU A 56 10.40 -4.38 -5.12
N PRO A 57 11.43 -4.15 -5.95
CA PRO A 57 11.26 -3.63 -7.30
C PRO A 57 10.39 -4.53 -8.17
N LEU A 58 9.55 -3.95 -9.01
CA LEU A 58 8.69 -4.66 -9.95
C LEU A 58 9.04 -4.30 -11.39
N ASP A 59 9.00 -5.30 -12.25
CA ASP A 59 9.03 -5.08 -13.70
C ASP A 59 7.63 -4.60 -14.15
N ILE A 60 7.57 -3.46 -14.83
CA ILE A 60 6.30 -2.85 -15.25
C ILE A 60 5.62 -3.61 -16.40
N ILE A 61 6.39 -4.37 -17.19
CA ILE A 61 5.89 -5.15 -18.32
C ILE A 61 5.35 -6.50 -17.83
N GLU A 62 6.09 -7.18 -16.95
CA GLU A 62 5.64 -8.45 -16.36
C GLU A 62 4.55 -8.25 -15.30
N GLY A 63 4.60 -7.12 -14.58
CA GLY A 63 3.71 -6.82 -13.46
C GLY A 63 4.09 -7.55 -12.17
N ILE A 64 3.26 -7.38 -11.13
CA ILE A 64 3.45 -8.07 -9.85
C ILE A 64 3.19 -9.57 -9.97
N LYS A 65 4.14 -10.39 -9.50
CA LYS A 65 3.93 -11.83 -9.32
C LYS A 65 3.40 -12.11 -7.91
N LYS A 66 2.49 -13.08 -7.78
CA LYS A 66 1.92 -13.45 -6.48
C LYS A 66 3.02 -13.88 -5.50
N GLU A 67 4.05 -14.56 -6.00
CA GLU A 67 5.19 -15.02 -5.22
C GLU A 67 5.99 -13.85 -4.63
N GLN A 68 6.16 -12.75 -5.37
CA GLN A 68 6.83 -11.55 -4.86
C GLN A 68 6.01 -10.90 -3.75
N ALA A 69 4.69 -10.80 -3.92
CA ALA A 69 3.79 -10.30 -2.89
C ALA A 69 3.85 -11.17 -1.62
N ILE A 70 3.84 -12.50 -1.76
CA ILE A 70 3.99 -13.44 -0.64
C ILE A 70 5.33 -13.23 0.09
N GLN A 71 6.43 -13.11 -0.65
CA GLN A 71 7.76 -12.88 -0.07
C GLN A 71 7.82 -11.56 0.71
N LEU A 72 7.25 -10.48 0.16
CA LEU A 72 7.18 -9.19 0.83
C LEU A 72 6.39 -9.29 2.14
N VAL A 73 5.20 -9.87 2.10
CA VAL A 73 4.33 -10.09 3.27
C VAL A 73 5.02 -10.91 4.36
N GLN A 74 5.75 -11.96 3.97
CA GLN A 74 6.54 -12.76 4.92
C GLN A 74 7.67 -11.96 5.55
N LYS A 75 8.42 -11.17 4.75
CA LYS A 75 9.49 -10.29 5.26
C LYS A 75 8.95 -9.19 6.18
N MET A 76 7.73 -8.73 5.95
CA MET A 76 7.02 -7.78 6.83
C MET A 76 6.54 -8.41 8.14
N GLY A 77 6.62 -9.74 8.30
CA GLY A 77 6.27 -10.42 9.55
C GLY A 77 4.77 -10.66 9.74
N PHE A 78 4.00 -10.76 8.66
CA PHE A 78 2.62 -11.27 8.76
C PHE A 78 2.61 -12.74 9.21
N PRO A 79 1.64 -13.17 10.04
CA PRO A 79 1.55 -14.55 10.46
C PRO A 79 1.12 -15.46 9.29
N PRO A 80 1.56 -16.73 9.26
CA PRO A 80 1.35 -17.62 8.12
C PRO A 80 -0.10 -17.78 7.65
N ASN A 81 -1.06 -17.70 8.57
CA ASN A 81 -2.48 -17.87 8.27
C ASN A 81 -3.10 -16.73 7.45
N VAL A 82 -2.47 -15.54 7.42
CA VAL A 82 -2.99 -14.38 6.68
C VAL A 82 -2.12 -13.97 5.50
N VAL A 83 -0.98 -14.64 5.29
CA VAL A 83 -0.01 -14.29 4.24
C VAL A 83 -0.66 -14.25 2.86
N ASP A 84 -1.46 -15.26 2.52
CA ASP A 84 -2.11 -15.33 1.21
C ASP A 84 -3.12 -14.19 1.03
N SER A 85 -3.88 -13.86 2.08
CA SER A 85 -4.86 -12.76 2.05
C SER A 85 -4.19 -11.40 1.88
N ALA A 86 -3.12 -11.14 2.63
CA ALA A 86 -2.36 -9.90 2.51
C ALA A 86 -1.72 -9.77 1.13
N ALA A 87 -1.11 -10.84 0.62
CA ALA A 87 -0.51 -10.85 -0.72
C ALA A 87 -1.54 -10.60 -1.82
N GLN A 88 -2.74 -11.20 -1.71
CA GLN A 88 -3.84 -10.92 -2.64
C GLN A 88 -4.28 -9.44 -2.61
N ILE A 89 -4.30 -8.81 -1.43
CA ILE A 89 -4.61 -7.37 -1.30
C ILE A 89 -3.52 -6.55 -1.99
N MET A 90 -2.24 -6.83 -1.76
CA MET A 90 -1.12 -6.13 -2.42
C MET A 90 -1.18 -6.23 -3.94
N VAL A 91 -1.51 -7.41 -4.48
CA VAL A 91 -1.72 -7.59 -5.93
C VAL A 91 -2.90 -6.75 -6.43
N LYS A 92 -4.01 -6.68 -5.68
CA LYS A 92 -5.15 -5.82 -6.04
C LYS A 92 -4.79 -4.34 -6.01
N LEU A 93 -4.00 -3.90 -5.02
CA LEU A 93 -3.51 -2.52 -4.91
C LEU A 93 -2.54 -2.18 -6.05
N TYR A 94 -1.69 -3.10 -6.47
CA TYR A 94 -0.85 -2.90 -7.66
C TYR A 94 -1.68 -2.75 -8.94
N ASN A 95 -2.72 -3.57 -9.10
CA ASN A 95 -3.63 -3.44 -10.24
C ASN A 95 -4.41 -2.11 -10.20
N LEU A 96 -4.75 -1.62 -9.00
CA LEU A 96 -5.35 -0.29 -8.80
C LEU A 96 -4.37 0.81 -9.26
N PHE A 97 -3.12 0.72 -8.80
CA PHE A 97 -2.02 1.63 -9.12
C PHE A 97 -1.84 1.82 -10.63
N LEU A 98 -1.80 0.72 -11.37
CA LEU A 98 -1.70 0.78 -12.83
C LEU A 98 -2.98 1.31 -13.50
N LYS A 99 -4.15 0.91 -13.00
CA LYS A 99 -5.44 1.23 -13.64
C LYS A 99 -5.76 2.72 -13.62
N TYR A 100 -5.39 3.42 -12.55
CA TYR A 100 -5.75 4.82 -12.35
C TYR A 100 -4.58 5.80 -12.54
N ASP A 101 -3.48 5.35 -13.12
CA ASP A 101 -2.27 6.16 -13.34
C ASP A 101 -1.79 6.82 -12.03
N GLU A 102 -1.75 6.04 -10.97
CA GLU A 102 -1.32 6.49 -9.65
C GLU A 102 0.21 6.62 -9.63
N ILE A 103 0.73 7.60 -8.89
CA ILE A 103 2.17 7.74 -8.62
C ILE A 103 2.53 7.17 -7.25
N MET A 104 1.54 7.04 -6.36
CA MET A 104 1.71 6.47 -5.04
C MET A 104 0.39 5.91 -4.52
N VAL A 105 0.45 4.71 -3.96
CA VAL A 105 -0.58 4.17 -3.07
C VAL A 105 0.11 3.88 -1.75
N GLU A 106 -0.39 4.47 -0.67
CA GLU A 106 0.09 4.23 0.69
C GLU A 106 -1.08 3.72 1.53
N ILE A 107 -0.90 2.58 2.18
CA ILE A 107 -1.83 2.01 3.15
C ILE A 107 -1.15 2.05 4.52
N ASN A 108 -1.65 2.91 5.40
CA ASN A 108 -1.04 3.14 6.70
C ASN A 108 -2.10 3.46 7.79
N PRO A 109 -2.60 2.46 8.54
CA PRO A 109 -2.11 1.09 8.60
C PRO A 109 -2.85 0.11 7.67
N MET A 110 -2.10 -0.89 7.17
CA MET A 110 -2.65 -2.19 6.78
C MET A 110 -2.67 -3.08 8.02
N VAL A 111 -3.80 -3.68 8.37
CA VAL A 111 -3.97 -4.36 9.65
C VAL A 111 -4.31 -5.83 9.50
N GLU A 112 -3.82 -6.64 10.44
CA GLU A 112 -4.43 -7.91 10.81
C GLU A 112 -5.37 -7.66 11.98
N ASP A 113 -6.65 -7.97 11.83
CA ASP A 113 -7.63 -7.78 12.91
C ASP A 113 -7.75 -9.00 13.84
N SER A 114 -8.61 -8.89 14.86
CA SER A 114 -8.84 -9.96 15.82
C SER A 114 -9.46 -11.22 15.23
N ASP A 115 -10.13 -11.10 14.08
CA ASP A 115 -10.86 -12.17 13.41
C ASP A 115 -9.98 -12.88 12.37
N GLY A 116 -8.73 -12.44 12.21
CA GLY A 116 -7.76 -12.99 11.26
C GLY A 116 -7.97 -12.48 9.85
N ALA A 117 -8.69 -11.37 9.67
CA ALA A 117 -8.81 -10.67 8.39
C ALA A 117 -7.67 -9.66 8.21
N VAL A 118 -7.32 -9.40 6.95
CA VAL A 118 -6.39 -8.34 6.57
C VAL A 118 -7.18 -7.19 5.96
N LEU A 119 -6.98 -5.97 6.45
CA LEU A 119 -7.75 -4.80 6.08
C LEU A 119 -6.83 -3.60 5.78
N CYS A 120 -7.23 -2.76 4.83
CA CYS A 120 -6.62 -1.43 4.64
C CYS A 120 -7.43 -0.42 5.47
N MET A 121 -6.89 0.08 6.57
CA MET A 121 -7.64 0.96 7.48
C MET A 121 -7.62 2.42 7.05
N ASP A 122 -6.49 2.85 6.48
CA ASP A 122 -6.32 4.18 5.91
C ASP A 122 -5.54 4.04 4.60
N ALA A 123 -5.82 4.93 3.66
CA ALA A 123 -5.19 4.95 2.36
C ALA A 123 -4.95 6.40 1.91
N LYS A 124 -3.73 6.66 1.46
CA LYS A 124 -3.35 7.89 0.78
C LYS A 124 -2.92 7.55 -0.64
N ILE A 125 -3.63 8.08 -1.62
CA ILE A 125 -3.40 7.83 -3.04
C ILE A 125 -3.05 9.14 -3.72
N ASN A 126 -1.93 9.15 -4.45
CA ASN A 126 -1.52 10.27 -5.28
C ASN A 126 -1.66 9.88 -6.75
N PHE A 127 -2.31 10.73 -7.54
CA PHE A 127 -2.53 10.52 -8.97
C PHE A 127 -1.56 11.33 -9.82
N ASN A 128 -1.23 10.83 -11.01
CA ASN A 128 -0.46 11.57 -12.00
C ASN A 128 -1.31 12.67 -12.63
N SER A 129 -0.99 13.95 -12.41
CA SER A 129 -1.74 15.07 -13.02
C SER A 129 -1.79 15.01 -14.55
N ASN A 130 -0.80 14.38 -15.19
CA ASN A 130 -0.77 14.23 -16.65
C ASN A 130 -1.79 13.23 -17.17
N SER A 131 -2.41 12.38 -16.33
CA SER A 131 -3.46 11.43 -16.72
C SER A 131 -4.87 12.03 -16.69
N ALA A 132 -5.02 13.29 -16.28
CA ALA A 132 -6.33 13.94 -16.12
C ALA A 132 -7.20 13.92 -17.39
N TYR A 133 -6.58 13.91 -18.57
CA TYR A 133 -7.32 13.89 -19.84
C TYR A 133 -8.14 12.60 -20.05
N HIS A 134 -7.68 11.46 -19.53
CA HIS A 134 -8.37 10.15 -19.64
C HIS A 134 -8.89 9.61 -18.30
N GLN A 135 -8.43 10.11 -17.16
CA GLN A 135 -8.90 9.75 -15.81
C GLN A 135 -9.96 10.72 -15.25
N LYS A 136 -10.83 11.28 -16.09
CA LYS A 136 -11.77 12.37 -15.72
C LYS A 136 -12.53 12.13 -14.41
N LYS A 137 -13.10 10.93 -14.24
CA LYS A 137 -13.87 10.56 -13.04
C LYS A 137 -13.08 10.68 -11.73
N ILE A 138 -11.77 10.43 -11.77
CA ILE A 138 -10.90 10.56 -10.59
C ILE A 138 -10.68 12.03 -10.28
N PHE A 139 -10.40 12.84 -11.30
CA PHE A 139 -10.16 14.27 -11.15
C PHE A 139 -11.43 15.07 -10.82
N ASP A 140 -12.62 14.51 -11.07
CA ASP A 140 -13.90 15.08 -10.62
C ASP A 140 -14.04 15.04 -9.08
N PHE A 141 -13.26 14.22 -8.36
CA PHE A 141 -13.22 14.18 -6.89
C PHE A 141 -12.17 15.12 -6.28
N GLN A 142 -11.50 15.94 -7.10
CA GLN A 142 -10.54 16.91 -6.60
C GLN A 142 -11.25 18.02 -5.83
N ASP A 143 -11.13 17.98 -4.50
CA ASP A 143 -11.64 18.99 -3.56
C ASP A 143 -10.68 20.18 -3.36
#